data_AF-A0A9D6HZB5-F1
#
_entry.id   AF-A0A9D6HZB5-F1
#
_cell.length_a   1.000
_cell.length_b   1.000
_cell.length_c   1.000
_cell.angle_alpha   90.00
_cell.angle_beta   90.00
_cell.angle_gamma   90.00
#
_symmetry.space_group_name_H-M   'P 1'
#
loop_
_entity.id
_entity.type
_entity.pdbx_description
1 polymer ?
#
loop_
_entity_poly.entity_id
_entity_poly.type
_entity_poly.pdbx_seq_one_letter_code
_entity_poly.pdbx_strand_id
1 'polypeptide(L)'
;MFKTRRMPVVLFCGLLLVWCMYLQAYADSKESPPPSVVTIEGKITCISCALKKWGAYAQCDLFGHSHGMETRDGTVFGFISNARSQDLLKKEDIIGKDVILRCKVFPRSLFLDVDSYRLDDVWYNWCETCKAMLPGHKHNTK
;
A
#
# COMPACT_ATOMS: atom_id res chain seq x y z
N MET A 1 8.08 28.60 -59.99
CA MET A 1 9.39 28.67 -59.29
C MET A 1 9.12 28.74 -57.78
N PHE A 2 9.19 27.62 -57.05
CA PHE A 2 9.01 27.61 -55.59
C PHE A 2 10.37 27.68 -54.91
N LYS A 3 10.61 28.79 -54.20
CA LYS A 3 11.84 29.07 -53.46
C LYS A 3 11.75 28.36 -52.10
N THR A 4 12.45 27.23 -51.96
CA THR A 4 12.51 26.48 -50.70
C THR A 4 13.27 27.30 -49.65
N ARG A 5 12.56 27.79 -48.63
CA ARG A 5 13.19 28.43 -47.46
C ARG A 5 13.81 27.32 -46.60
N ARG A 6 15.15 27.27 -46.55
CA ARG A 6 15.89 26.44 -45.58
C ARG A 6 15.53 26.91 -44.18
N MET A 7 14.84 26.07 -43.40
CA MET A 7 14.68 26.31 -41.97
C MET A 7 16.07 26.29 -41.31
N PRO A 8 16.38 27.22 -40.39
CA PRO A 8 17.64 27.21 -39.68
C PRO A 8 17.69 26.00 -38.75
N VAL A 9 18.70 25.15 -38.94
CA VAL A 9 18.98 23.92 -38.18
C VAL A 9 18.94 24.13 -36.65
N VAL A 10 19.23 25.35 -36.20
CA VAL A 10 19.24 25.77 -34.79
C VAL A 10 17.85 25.68 -34.12
N LEU A 11 16.77 25.96 -34.86
CA LEU A 11 15.40 25.94 -34.32
C LEU A 11 14.88 24.52 -34.06
N PHE A 12 15.34 23.54 -34.85
CA PHE A 12 14.96 22.13 -34.69
C PHE A 12 15.66 21.47 -33.50
N CYS A 13 16.94 21.79 -33.25
CA CYS A 13 17.68 21.28 -32.09
C CYS A 13 17.11 21.79 -30.75
N GLY A 14 16.68 23.06 -30.68
CA GLY A 14 16.10 23.62 -29.45
C GLY A 14 14.81 22.93 -29.02
N LEU A 15 13.92 22.65 -29.97
CA LEU A 15 12.66 21.93 -29.71
C LEU A 15 12.90 20.48 -29.27
N LEU A 16 13.91 19.82 -29.84
CA LEU A 16 14.31 18.45 -29.47
C LEU A 16 14.83 18.37 -28.03
N LEU A 17 15.61 19.36 -27.58
CA LEU A 17 16.13 19.38 -26.21
C LEU A 17 15.01 19.60 -25.18
N VAL A 18 14.07 20.50 -25.44
CA VAL A 18 12.91 20.72 -24.56
C VAL A 18 12.03 19.46 -24.51
N TRP A 19 11.83 18.79 -25.64
CA TRP A 19 11.09 17.53 -25.70
C TRP A 19 11.80 16.41 -24.92
N CYS A 20 13.13 16.29 -25.04
CA CYS A 20 13.91 15.32 -24.25
C CYS A 20 13.83 15.61 -22.75
N MET A 21 13.95 16.87 -22.33
CA MET A 21 13.81 17.23 -20.91
C MET A 21 12.41 16.94 -20.38
N TYR A 22 11.37 17.18 -21.19
CA TYR A 22 9.98 16.84 -20.83
C TYR A 22 9.77 15.32 -20.70
N LEU A 23 10.31 14.53 -21.63
CA LEU A 23 10.27 13.06 -21.55
C LEU A 23 11.03 12.52 -20.33
N GLN A 24 12.20 13.09 -20.01
CA GLN A 24 12.99 12.70 -18.84
C GLN A 24 12.22 12.99 -17.54
N ALA A 25 11.66 14.20 -17.40
CA ALA A 25 10.85 14.56 -16.23
C ALA A 25 9.59 13.70 -16.11
N TYR A 26 8.96 13.33 -17.22
CA TYR A 26 7.83 12.41 -17.23
C TYR A 26 8.25 11.00 -16.78
N ALA A 27 9.39 10.49 -17.26
CA ALA A 27 9.92 9.19 -16.84
C ALA A 27 10.25 9.17 -15.33
N ASP A 28 10.96 10.18 -14.83
CA ASP A 28 11.29 10.32 -13.40
C ASP A 28 10.01 10.43 -12.54
N SER A 29 8.96 11.09 -13.05
CA SER A 29 7.68 11.17 -12.33
C SER A 29 6.99 9.81 -12.15
N LYS A 30 7.30 8.83 -13.01
CA LYS A 30 6.74 7.47 -12.94
C LYS A 30 7.49 6.59 -11.95
N GLU A 31 8.74 6.89 -11.63
CA GLU A 31 9.48 6.16 -10.62
C GLU A 31 8.84 6.40 -9.25
N SER A 32 8.39 5.33 -8.61
CA SER A 32 7.82 5.41 -7.26
C SER A 32 8.95 5.23 -6.27
N PRO A 33 9.01 6.01 -5.17
CA PRO A 33 10.03 5.82 -4.16
C PRO A 33 9.99 4.39 -3.64
N PRO A 34 11.12 3.86 -3.13
CA PRO A 34 11.15 2.53 -2.56
C PRO A 34 10.16 2.43 -1.39
N PRO A 35 9.56 1.24 -1.16
CA PRO A 35 8.70 1.04 0.00
C PRO A 35 9.49 1.26 1.29
N SER A 36 8.84 1.88 2.27
CA SER A 36 9.43 2.12 3.59
C SER A 36 8.82 1.20 4.63
N VAL A 37 9.63 0.70 5.56
CA VAL A 37 9.15 -0.09 6.70
C VAL A 37 8.81 0.88 7.83
N VAL A 38 7.57 0.81 8.31
CA VAL A 38 7.05 1.67 9.38
C VAL A 38 6.29 0.86 10.40
N THR A 39 6.10 1.45 11.58
CA THR A 39 5.18 0.95 12.60
C THR A 39 3.96 1.86 12.64
N ILE A 40 2.77 1.29 12.50
CA ILE A 40 1.51 2.04 12.44
C ILE A 40 0.56 1.49 13.49
N GLU A 41 -0.11 2.36 14.22
CA GLU A 41 -1.15 2.01 15.19
C GLU A 41 -2.53 2.34 14.64
N GLY A 42 -3.49 1.44 14.88
CA GLY A 42 -4.87 1.66 14.46
C GLY A 42 -5.79 0.57 14.97
N LYS A 43 -6.93 0.44 14.31
CA LYS A 43 -7.98 -0.53 14.63
C LYS A 43 -8.26 -1.38 13.40
N ILE A 44 -8.36 -2.69 13.57
CA ILE A 44 -8.84 -3.57 12.49
C ILE A 44 -10.30 -3.22 12.21
N THR A 45 -10.62 -2.93 10.95
CA THR A 45 -11.97 -2.49 10.56
C THR A 45 -12.42 -3.21 9.30
N CYS A 46 -13.72 -3.20 9.05
CA CYS A 46 -14.22 -3.50 7.72
C CYS A 46 -14.14 -2.23 6.87
N ILE A 47 -13.33 -2.26 5.80
CA ILE A 47 -13.09 -1.12 4.90
C ILE A 47 -14.42 -0.59 4.35
N SER A 48 -15.28 -1.48 3.84
CA SER A 48 -16.58 -1.10 3.28
C SER A 48 -17.48 -0.44 4.33
N CYS A 49 -17.53 -0.96 5.57
CA CYS A 49 -18.29 -0.33 6.65
C CYS A 49 -17.72 1.04 7.06
N ALA A 50 -16.40 1.18 7.08
CA ALA A 50 -15.74 2.46 7.37
C ALA A 50 -16.08 3.49 6.28
N LEU A 51 -15.93 3.13 5.00
CA LEU A 51 -16.21 4.01 3.86
C LEU A 51 -17.71 4.32 3.68
N LYS A 52 -18.61 3.46 4.18
CA LYS A 52 -20.06 3.74 4.18
C LYS A 52 -20.40 5.04 4.91
N LYS A 53 -19.64 5.38 5.95
CA LYS A 53 -19.77 6.66 6.68
C LYS A 53 -19.50 7.88 5.79
N TRP A 54 -18.79 7.68 4.67
CA TRP A 54 -18.45 8.70 3.67
C TRP A 54 -19.26 8.56 2.38
N GLY A 55 -20.36 7.80 2.41
CA GLY A 55 -21.27 7.65 1.28
C GLY A 55 -20.93 6.51 0.31
N ALA A 56 -19.97 5.63 0.64
CA ALA A 56 -19.71 4.44 -0.17
C ALA A 56 -20.90 3.46 -0.13
N TYR A 57 -21.19 2.83 -1.26
CA TYR A 57 -22.23 1.82 -1.38
C TYR A 57 -21.72 0.45 -0.89
N ALA A 58 -21.67 0.27 0.44
CA ALA A 58 -21.21 -0.96 1.06
C ALA A 58 -22.35 -1.98 1.21
N GLN A 59 -22.12 -3.20 0.71
CA GLN A 59 -23.06 -4.33 0.75
C GLN A 59 -22.44 -5.55 1.45
N CYS A 60 -21.96 -5.36 2.68
CA CYS A 60 -21.29 -6.42 3.45
C CYS A 60 -22.19 -7.65 3.67
N ASP A 61 -23.52 -7.47 3.76
CA ASP A 61 -24.47 -8.57 3.91
C ASP A 61 -24.49 -9.54 2.71
N LEU A 62 -24.07 -9.07 1.52
CA LEU A 62 -24.03 -9.86 0.29
C LEU A 62 -22.63 -10.37 -0.05
N PHE A 63 -21.59 -9.56 0.20
CA PHE A 63 -20.22 -9.84 -0.24
C PHE A 63 -19.25 -10.15 0.91
N GLY A 64 -19.71 -10.11 2.16
CA GLY A 64 -18.90 -10.28 3.35
C GLY A 64 -18.08 -9.04 3.73
N HIS A 65 -17.32 -9.15 4.82
CA HIS A 65 -16.47 -8.08 5.32
C HIS A 65 -15.10 -8.09 4.64
N SER A 66 -14.70 -6.95 4.10
CA SER A 66 -13.31 -6.71 3.66
C SER A 66 -12.51 -6.07 4.78
N HIS A 67 -11.56 -6.81 5.36
CA HIS A 67 -10.80 -6.31 6.50
C HIS A 67 -9.65 -5.40 6.06
N GLY A 68 -9.38 -4.41 6.89
CA GLY A 68 -8.28 -3.46 6.76
C GLY A 68 -7.93 -2.87 8.12
N MET A 69 -7.20 -1.75 8.09
CA MET A 69 -6.86 -1.00 9.30
C MET A 69 -7.28 0.47 9.14
N GLU A 70 -7.97 1.00 10.14
CA GLU A 70 -8.25 2.42 10.29
C GLU A 70 -7.26 3.01 11.30
N THR A 71 -6.44 3.95 10.88
CA THR A 71 -5.50 4.67 11.74
C THR A 71 -6.21 5.78 12.52
N ARG A 72 -5.56 6.32 13.56
CA ARG A 72 -6.13 7.40 14.41
C ARG A 72 -6.48 8.68 13.64
N ASP A 73 -5.80 8.93 12.52
CA ASP A 73 -6.08 10.07 11.63
C ASP A 73 -7.24 9.80 10.65
N GLY A 74 -7.87 8.63 10.73
CA GLY A 74 -8.99 8.22 9.87
C GLY A 74 -8.56 7.63 8.52
N THR A 75 -7.26 7.45 8.25
CA THR A 75 -6.83 6.77 7.02
C THR A 75 -7.20 5.29 7.07
N VAL A 76 -7.82 4.79 6.01
CA VAL A 76 -8.20 3.37 5.88
C VAL A 76 -7.25 2.68 4.91
N PHE A 77 -6.48 1.72 5.44
CA PHE A 77 -5.59 0.87 4.68
C PHE A 77 -6.18 -0.52 4.45
N GLY A 78 -5.93 -1.09 3.28
CA GLY A 78 -6.07 -2.51 3.02
C GLY A 78 -4.80 -3.29 3.35
N PHE A 79 -4.91 -4.60 3.40
CA PHE A 79 -3.76 -5.50 3.49
C PHE A 79 -3.53 -6.19 2.15
N ILE A 80 -2.27 -6.33 1.75
CA ILE A 80 -1.92 -7.21 0.63
C ILE A 80 -2.32 -8.63 1.02
N SER A 81 -3.07 -9.34 0.17
CA SER A 81 -3.47 -10.72 0.42
C SER A 81 -2.27 -11.67 0.27
N ASN A 82 -1.69 -12.08 1.39
CA ASN A 82 -0.60 -13.05 1.46
C ASN A 82 -0.64 -13.85 2.77
N ALA A 83 0.30 -14.78 2.96
CA ALA A 83 0.33 -15.64 4.15
C ALA A 83 0.57 -14.88 5.47
N ARG A 84 1.16 -13.69 5.43
CA ARG A 84 1.44 -12.86 6.63
C ARG A 84 0.22 -12.07 7.08
N SER A 85 -0.66 -11.71 6.16
CA SER A 85 -1.89 -10.96 6.44
C SER A 85 -3.14 -11.84 6.50
N GLN A 86 -3.04 -13.12 6.14
CA GLN A 86 -4.19 -14.02 6.03
C GLN A 86 -5.07 -14.03 7.29
N ASP A 87 -4.45 -14.07 8.47
CA ASP A 87 -5.17 -14.04 9.74
C ASP A 87 -5.91 -12.71 9.94
N LEU A 88 -5.30 -11.59 9.56
CA LEU A 88 -5.92 -10.27 9.61
C LEU A 88 -7.11 -10.15 8.65
N LEU A 89 -7.05 -10.85 7.51
CA LEU A 89 -8.05 -10.80 6.46
C LEU A 89 -9.27 -11.69 6.70
N LYS A 90 -9.14 -12.77 7.50
CA LYS A 90 -10.16 -13.81 7.60
C LYS A 90 -10.85 -13.91 8.96
N LYS A 91 -10.20 -13.45 10.03
CA LYS A 91 -10.73 -13.56 11.39
C LYS A 91 -11.70 -12.43 11.66
N GLU A 92 -12.99 -12.74 11.82
CA GLU A 92 -14.01 -11.72 12.11
C GLU A 92 -13.95 -11.24 13.57
N ASP A 93 -13.48 -12.10 14.48
CA ASP A 93 -13.38 -11.82 15.92
C ASP A 93 -12.34 -10.75 16.27
N ILE A 94 -11.48 -10.38 15.31
CA ILE A 94 -10.49 -9.32 15.49
C ILE A 94 -10.97 -7.96 14.96
N ILE A 95 -12.12 -7.89 14.28
CA ILE A 95 -12.69 -6.62 13.85
C ILE A 95 -12.99 -5.77 15.10
N GLY A 96 -12.60 -4.50 15.04
CA GLY A 96 -12.77 -3.55 16.13
C GLY A 96 -11.64 -3.55 17.17
N LYS A 97 -10.73 -4.54 17.11
CA LYS A 97 -9.56 -4.59 17.99
C LYS A 97 -8.48 -3.62 17.59
N ASP A 98 -7.80 -3.08 18.58
CA ASP A 98 -6.63 -2.24 18.36
C ASP A 98 -5.43 -3.10 17.97
N VAL A 99 -4.65 -2.60 17.02
CA VAL A 99 -3.52 -3.32 16.44
C VAL A 99 -2.34 -2.38 16.24
N ILE A 100 -1.14 -2.91 16.45
CA ILE A 100 0.11 -2.26 16.06
C ILE A 100 0.75 -3.10 14.96
N LEU A 101 0.93 -2.54 13.78
CA LEU A 101 1.52 -3.23 12.63
C LEU A 101 2.94 -2.73 12.39
N ARG A 102 3.88 -3.65 12.16
CA ARG A 102 5.12 -3.37 11.44
C ARG A 102 4.94 -3.85 10.01
N CYS A 103 5.03 -2.94 9.05
CA CYS A 103 4.69 -3.24 7.66
C CYS A 103 5.49 -2.38 6.68
N LYS A 104 5.52 -2.81 5.42
CA LYS A 104 5.96 -1.97 4.31
C LYS A 104 4.79 -1.16 3.78
N VAL A 105 5.03 0.14 3.60
CA VAL A 105 4.12 1.07 2.93
C VAL A 105 4.68 1.35 1.55
N PHE A 106 3.82 1.18 0.54
CA PHE A 106 4.14 1.48 -0.85
C PHE A 106 3.67 2.89 -1.18
N PRO A 107 4.56 3.78 -1.65
CA PRO A 107 4.14 5.11 -2.08
C PRO A 107 3.04 5.01 -3.13
N ARG A 108 2.01 5.87 -3.02
CA ARG A 108 0.84 5.93 -3.91
C ARG A 108 -0.13 4.74 -3.79
N SER A 109 -0.01 3.93 -2.74
CA SER A 109 -0.93 2.83 -2.42
C SER A 109 -1.52 3.00 -1.03
N LEU A 110 -2.74 2.48 -0.83
CA LEU A 110 -3.37 2.31 0.48
C LEU A 110 -3.34 0.85 0.94
N PHE A 111 -2.35 0.08 0.49
CA PHE A 111 -2.14 -1.30 0.90
C PHE A 111 -0.86 -1.47 1.71
N LEU A 112 -0.94 -2.28 2.77
CA LEU A 112 0.17 -2.62 3.65
C LEU A 112 0.65 -4.07 3.39
N ASP A 113 1.96 -4.26 3.29
CA ASP A 113 2.58 -5.60 3.38
C ASP A 113 3.03 -5.83 4.82
N VAL A 114 2.34 -6.72 5.52
CA VAL A 114 2.51 -6.94 6.96
C VAL A 114 3.74 -7.82 7.22
N ASP A 115 4.67 -7.35 8.05
CA ASP A 115 5.81 -8.14 8.53
C ASP A 115 5.51 -8.79 9.89
N SER A 116 4.95 -8.01 10.83
CA SER A 116 4.54 -8.46 12.16
C SER A 116 3.41 -7.58 12.69
N TYR A 117 2.67 -8.09 13.68
CA TYR A 117 1.62 -7.32 14.32
C TYR A 117 1.45 -7.65 15.80
N ARG A 118 0.94 -6.69 16.56
CA ARG A 118 0.55 -6.87 17.95
C ARG A 118 -0.96 -6.73 18.06
N LEU A 119 -1.61 -7.76 18.61
CA LEU A 119 -3.05 -7.80 18.86
C LEU A 119 -3.25 -8.28 20.29
N ASP A 120 -4.12 -7.61 21.06
CA ASP A 120 -4.41 -7.93 22.46
C ASP A 120 -3.11 -8.16 23.28
N ASP A 121 -2.18 -7.22 23.14
CA ASP A 121 -0.83 -7.25 23.73
C ASP A 121 0.13 -8.35 23.27
N VAL A 122 -0.30 -9.29 22.42
CA VAL A 122 0.52 -10.40 21.91
C VAL A 122 1.12 -10.06 20.54
N TRP A 123 2.43 -10.26 20.41
CA TRP A 123 3.14 -10.12 19.12
C TRP A 123 3.09 -11.39 18.29
N TYR A 124 2.63 -11.24 17.06
CA TYR A 124 2.62 -12.23 15.99
C TYR A 124 3.72 -11.89 14.99
N ASN A 125 4.65 -12.81 14.82
CA ASN A 125 5.77 -12.65 13.89
C ASN A 125 5.73 -13.73 12.83
N TRP A 126 6.16 -13.38 11.62
CA TRP A 126 6.31 -14.35 10.54
C TRP A 126 7.43 -15.34 10.84
N CYS A 127 7.14 -16.63 10.73
CA CYS A 127 8.14 -17.68 10.82
C CYS A 127 8.39 -18.27 9.43
N GLU A 128 9.61 -18.11 8.91
CA GLU A 128 9.98 -18.66 7.60
C GLU A 128 9.94 -20.20 7.56
N THR A 129 10.19 -20.87 8.68
CA THR A 129 10.14 -22.33 8.77
C THR A 129 8.70 -22.84 8.78
N CYS A 130 7.83 -22.22 9.58
CA CYS A 130 6.43 -22.64 9.72
C CYS A 130 5.53 -22.08 8.61
N LYS A 131 6.01 -21.08 7.85
CA LYS A 131 5.24 -20.32 6.86
C LYS A 131 3.92 -19.80 7.42
N ALA A 132 3.97 -19.29 8.65
CA ALA A 132 2.81 -18.81 9.39
C ALA A 132 3.15 -17.63 10.32
N MET A 133 2.13 -16.84 10.66
CA MET A 133 2.19 -15.84 11.73
C MET A 133 1.90 -16.50 13.07
N LEU A 134 2.83 -16.41 14.01
CA LEU A 134 2.73 -17.13 15.28
C LEU A 134 2.98 -16.22 16.48
N PRO A 135 2.20 -16.36 17.57
CA PRO A 135 2.37 -15.56 18.78
C PRO A 135 3.65 -15.95 19.52
N GLY A 136 4.52 -14.98 19.82
CA GLY A 136 5.71 -15.18 20.66
C GLY A 136 6.72 -16.22 20.16
N HIS A 137 6.62 -16.65 18.90
CA HIS A 137 7.33 -17.82 18.39
C HIS A 137 8.80 -17.53 18.06
N LYS A 138 9.70 -18.45 18.42
CA LYS A 138 11.14 -18.36 18.20
C LYS A 138 11.67 -19.64 17.55
N HIS A 139 11.49 -19.78 16.25
CA HIS A 139 12.41 -20.61 15.46
C HIS A 139 13.51 -19.70 14.93
N ASN A 140 14.76 -20.13 15.14
CA ASN A 140 15.98 -19.39 14.90
C ASN A 140 15.96 -18.67 13.53
N THR A 141 15.82 -17.35 13.56
CA THR A 141 15.99 -16.50 12.37
C THR A 141 17.47 -16.55 12.01
N LYS A 142 17.81 -17.26 10.93
CA LYS A 142 19.09 -17.02 10.25
C LYS A 142 19.03 -15.70 9.51
#